data_AF-A0A6V7X6L5-F1
#
_entry.id   AF-A0A6V7X6L5-F1
#
_cell.length_a   1.000
_cell.length_b   1.000
_cell.length_c   1.000
_cell.angle_alpha   90.00
_cell.angle_beta   90.00
_cell.angle_gamma   90.00
#
_symmetry.space_group_name_H-M   'P 1'
#
loop_
_entity.id
_entity.type
_entity.pdbx_description
1 polymer ?
#
loop_
_entity_poly.entity_id
_entity_poly.type
_entity_poly.pdbx_seq_one_letter_code
_entity_poly.pdbx_strand_id
1 'polypeptide(L)'
;MELGISFSEFLFFLILSAFLCLVVILPSDAMQSAGFTISKVFAFWLGDERFNFVEYHLRRTLLTIMVHASLPFLCFVGLELCVPQPVFTPLPHNLIQIMAYLSIAFSAATACFCSILYLNDWERHYMIRRLRLLNNPQDGPWRELAIQINIEVRRPMLFSMINKDCSRTIITDEWILKITNYNVNFARISDSQLVIVRSSPLHQSVPSHDGLVSTSAEHLIDLRVCSRSGCFETFHI
;
A
#
# COMPACT_ATOMS: atom_id res chain seq x y z
N MET A 1 4.71 -10.32 -37.82
CA MET A 1 5.61 -9.86 -36.74
C MET A 1 5.95 -8.40 -37.04
N GLU A 2 5.16 -7.47 -36.51
CA GLU A 2 5.21 -6.04 -36.86
C GLU A 2 6.35 -5.26 -36.18
N LEU A 3 7.05 -5.86 -35.21
CA LEU A 3 8.10 -5.20 -34.44
C LEU A 3 9.52 -5.68 -34.77
N GLY A 4 9.71 -6.57 -35.74
CA GLY A 4 11.05 -7.03 -36.13
C GLY A 4 11.80 -7.88 -35.09
N ILE A 5 11.11 -8.33 -34.03
CA ILE A 5 11.61 -9.29 -33.04
C ILE A 5 10.93 -10.65 -33.21
N SER A 6 11.62 -11.72 -32.80
CA SER A 6 11.06 -13.07 -32.78
C SER A 6 9.97 -13.21 -31.70
N PHE A 7 9.07 -14.20 -31.88
CA PHE A 7 8.00 -14.44 -30.91
C PHE A 7 8.55 -14.82 -29.52
N SER A 8 9.66 -15.57 -29.48
CA SER A 8 10.33 -15.95 -28.24
C SER A 8 10.89 -14.75 -27.48
N GLU A 9 11.49 -13.78 -28.17
CA GLU A 9 12.02 -12.56 -27.55
C GLU A 9 10.89 -11.70 -26.99
N PHE A 10 9.79 -11.56 -27.74
CA PHE A 10 8.61 -10.85 -27.27
C PHE A 10 8.00 -11.50 -26.02
N LEU A 11 7.87 -12.82 -26.02
CA LEU A 11 7.34 -13.57 -24.87
C LEU A 11 8.25 -13.42 -23.64
N PHE A 12 9.57 -13.51 -23.85
CA PHE A 12 10.54 -13.30 -22.78
C PHE A 12 10.43 -11.89 -22.18
N PHE A 13 10.32 -10.86 -23.03
CA PHE A 13 10.11 -9.49 -22.58
C PHE A 13 8.82 -9.33 -21.77
N LEU A 14 7.72 -9.93 -22.22
CA LEU A 14 6.43 -9.89 -21.52
C LEU A 14 6.52 -10.55 -20.14
N ILE A 15 7.14 -11.73 -20.05
CA ILE A 15 7.33 -12.44 -18.78
C ILE A 15 8.22 -11.63 -17.83
N LEU A 16 9.33 -11.09 -18.33
CA LEU A 16 10.25 -10.28 -17.54
C LEU A 16 9.57 -9.01 -17.03
N SER A 17 8.81 -8.32 -17.88
CA SER A 17 8.06 -7.12 -17.52
C SER A 17 6.96 -7.41 -16.50
N ALA A 18 6.22 -8.51 -16.69
CA ALA A 18 5.20 -8.95 -15.73
C ALA A 18 5.82 -9.30 -14.36
N PHE A 19 6.97 -9.97 -14.35
CA PHE A 19 7.72 -10.26 -13.14
C PHE A 19 8.18 -8.98 -12.44
N LEU A 20 8.74 -8.02 -13.17
CA LEU A 20 9.16 -6.73 -12.64
C LEU A 20 7.97 -5.96 -12.04
N CYS A 21 6.83 -5.93 -12.72
CA CYS A 21 5.61 -5.32 -12.21
C CYS A 21 5.13 -6.02 -10.92
N LEU A 22 5.11 -7.35 -10.90
CA LEU A 22 4.74 -8.11 -9.70
C LEU A 22 5.62 -7.75 -8.51
N VAL A 23 6.92 -7.63 -8.75
CA VAL A 23 7.92 -7.26 -7.73
C VAL A 23 7.70 -5.86 -7.18
N VAL A 24 7.33 -4.89 -8.03
CA VAL A 24 7.05 -3.51 -7.58
C VAL A 24 5.71 -3.42 -6.82
N ILE A 25 4.70 -4.17 -7.27
CA ILE A 25 3.34 -4.14 -6.69
C ILE A 25 3.28 -4.92 -5.37
N LEU A 26 3.93 -6.09 -5.34
CA LEU A 26 3.97 -7.01 -4.21
C LEU A 26 5.44 -7.25 -3.81
N PRO A 27 6.07 -6.29 -3.12
CA PRO A 27 7.45 -6.45 -2.70
C PRO A 27 7.56 -7.61 -1.69
N SER A 28 8.42 -8.58 -1.98
CA SER A 28 8.72 -9.69 -1.06
C SER A 28 9.38 -9.19 0.22
N ASP A 29 9.30 -9.97 1.31
CA ASP A 29 9.94 -9.62 2.59
C ASP A 29 11.46 -9.40 2.46
N ALA A 30 12.10 -10.14 1.56
CA ALA A 30 13.53 -9.97 1.23
C ALA A 30 13.81 -8.58 0.62
N MET A 31 12.91 -8.08 -0.22
CA MET A 31 13.05 -6.75 -0.83
C MET A 31 12.71 -5.64 0.14
N GLN A 32 11.70 -5.85 0.99
CA GLN A 32 11.34 -4.90 2.04
C GLN A 32 12.50 -4.73 3.04
N SER A 33 13.14 -5.83 3.44
CA SER A 33 14.31 -5.81 4.33
C SER A 33 15.56 -5.24 3.67
N ALA A 34 15.76 -5.43 2.36
CA ALA A 34 16.80 -4.77 1.58
C ALA A 34 16.56 -3.25 1.38
N GLY A 35 15.41 -2.73 1.81
CA GLY A 35 15.07 -1.32 1.67
C GLY A 35 14.50 -0.94 0.30
N PHE A 36 14.19 -1.91 -0.56
CA PHE A 36 13.56 -1.68 -1.87
C PHE A 36 12.05 -1.51 -1.72
N THR A 37 11.64 -0.46 -1.01
CA THR A 37 10.23 -0.08 -0.86
C THR A 37 10.04 1.33 -1.41
N ILE A 38 8.85 1.60 -1.96
CA ILE A 38 8.48 2.94 -2.46
C ILE A 38 8.75 4.01 -1.39
N SER A 39 8.44 3.70 -0.13
CA SER A 39 8.67 4.61 1.00
C SER A 39 10.13 4.97 1.22
N LYS A 40 11.06 4.03 0.97
CA LYS A 40 12.50 4.25 1.16
C LYS A 40 13.16 4.89 -0.05
N VAL A 41 12.78 4.50 -1.26
CA VAL A 41 13.27 5.10 -2.51
C VAL A 41 12.90 6.59 -2.57
N PHE A 42 11.71 6.94 -2.09
CA PHE A 42 11.21 8.32 -2.07
C PHE A 42 11.22 8.94 -0.67
N ALA A 43 12.12 8.50 0.21
CA ALA A 43 12.21 8.99 1.59
C ALA A 43 12.39 10.51 1.68
N PHE A 44 13.10 11.11 0.72
CA PHE A 44 13.29 12.57 0.65
C PHE A 44 11.97 13.34 0.51
N TRP A 45 11.00 12.80 -0.25
CA TRP A 45 9.71 13.48 -0.48
C TRP A 45 8.65 13.12 0.57
N LEU A 46 8.68 11.88 1.08
CA LEU A 46 7.77 11.42 2.14
C LEU A 46 8.08 12.07 3.49
N GLY A 47 9.35 12.29 3.81
CA GLY A 47 9.79 12.72 5.12
C GLY A 47 9.74 11.58 6.15
N ASP A 48 9.58 11.94 7.43
CA ASP A 48 9.59 10.98 8.54
C ASP A 48 8.17 10.69 9.04
N GLU A 49 7.81 9.41 9.02
CA GLU A 49 6.54 8.85 9.50
C GLU A 49 6.24 9.23 10.96
N ARG A 50 7.26 9.35 11.81
CA ARG A 50 7.07 9.60 13.26
C ARG A 50 6.59 11.01 13.58
N PHE A 51 6.93 11.99 12.75
CA PHE A 51 6.62 13.39 13.03
C PHE A 51 5.25 13.78 12.48
N ASN A 52 4.95 13.37 11.25
CA ASN A 52 3.74 13.70 10.53
C ASN A 52 3.07 12.45 9.95
N PHE A 53 2.64 11.54 10.83
CA PHE A 53 2.10 10.23 10.47
C PHE A 53 0.97 10.30 9.43
N VAL A 54 -0.04 11.13 9.67
CA VAL A 54 -1.20 11.25 8.76
C VAL A 54 -0.75 11.78 7.39
N GLU A 55 0.02 12.86 7.35
CA GLU A 55 0.43 13.47 6.09
C GLU A 55 1.43 12.59 5.31
N TYR A 56 2.35 11.92 6.02
CA TYR A 56 3.26 10.94 5.45
C TYR A 56 2.48 9.84 4.72
N HIS A 57 1.40 9.33 5.31
CA HIS A 57 0.57 8.30 4.68
C HIS A 57 -0.30 8.83 3.53
N LEU A 58 -0.76 10.10 3.58
CA LEU A 58 -1.40 10.73 2.41
C LEU A 58 -0.45 10.77 1.22
N ARG A 59 0.76 11.30 1.44
CA ARG A 59 1.81 11.41 0.42
C ARG A 59 2.20 10.02 -0.11
N ARG A 60 2.45 9.07 0.80
CA ARG A 60 2.80 7.69 0.44
C ARG A 60 1.75 7.05 -0.46
N THR A 61 0.46 7.14 -0.13
CA THR A 61 -0.58 6.51 -0.97
C THR A 61 -0.63 7.12 -2.36
N LEU A 62 -0.54 8.45 -2.49
CA LEU A 62 -0.48 9.10 -3.81
C LEU A 62 0.73 8.62 -4.62
N LEU A 63 1.90 8.58 -3.99
CA LEU A 63 3.13 8.13 -4.65
C LEU A 63 3.04 6.68 -5.08
N THR A 64 2.52 5.79 -4.23
CA THR A 64 2.29 4.39 -4.59
C THR A 64 1.40 4.30 -5.81
N ILE A 65 0.27 5.02 -5.83
CA ILE A 65 -0.65 5.04 -6.98
C ILE A 65 0.06 5.56 -8.24
N MET A 66 0.83 6.64 -8.15
CA MET A 66 1.57 7.21 -9.28
C MET A 66 2.61 6.23 -9.84
N VAL A 67 3.39 5.58 -8.96
CA VAL A 67 4.39 4.58 -9.35
C VAL A 67 3.71 3.40 -10.03
N HIS A 68 2.59 2.92 -9.51
CA HIS A 68 1.88 1.79 -10.10
C HIS A 68 1.23 2.14 -11.43
N ALA A 69 0.69 3.35 -11.56
CA ALA A 69 0.08 3.82 -12.80
C ALA A 69 1.12 4.09 -13.90
N SER A 70 2.38 4.37 -13.55
CA SER A 70 3.46 4.52 -14.51
C SER A 70 4.10 3.20 -14.95
N LEU A 71 3.85 2.08 -14.26
CA LEU A 71 4.39 0.75 -14.63
C LEU A 71 4.03 0.33 -16.06
N PRO A 72 2.77 0.41 -16.54
CA PRO A 72 2.45 0.03 -17.90
C PRO A 72 3.20 0.87 -18.93
N PHE A 73 3.31 2.18 -18.69
CA PHE A 73 4.09 3.08 -19.53
C PHE A 73 5.56 2.69 -19.57
N LEU A 74 6.17 2.41 -18.40
CA LEU A 74 7.57 1.96 -18.32
C LEU A 74 7.79 0.62 -19.05
N CYS A 75 6.79 -0.27 -19.10
CA CYS A 75 6.86 -1.48 -19.91
C CYS A 75 6.94 -1.16 -21.40
N PHE A 76 6.16 -0.20 -21.91
CA PHE A 76 6.24 0.19 -23.32
C PHE A 76 7.54 0.94 -23.65
N VAL A 77 8.07 1.74 -22.73
CA VAL A 77 9.41 2.34 -22.88
C VAL A 77 10.50 1.25 -22.92
N GLY A 78 10.42 0.26 -22.04
CA GLY A 78 11.33 -0.89 -22.08
C GLY A 78 11.23 -1.66 -23.40
N LEU A 79 10.01 -1.83 -23.92
CA LEU A 79 9.77 -2.50 -25.20
C LEU A 79 10.41 -1.70 -26.35
N GLU A 80 10.28 -0.38 -26.36
CA GLU A 80 10.89 0.48 -27.36
C GLU A 80 12.42 0.35 -27.38
N LEU A 81 13.06 0.23 -26.21
CA LEU A 81 14.52 0.06 -26.11
C LEU A 81 14.99 -1.31 -26.65
N CYS A 82 14.13 -2.33 -26.61
CA CYS A 82 14.47 -3.67 -27.08
C CYS A 82 14.15 -3.91 -28.56
N VAL A 83 13.35 -3.02 -29.18
CA VAL A 83 12.76 -3.23 -30.49
C VAL A 83 13.36 -2.26 -31.51
N PRO A 84 13.72 -2.72 -32.73
CA PRO A 84 14.28 -1.84 -33.77
C PRO A 84 13.26 -0.86 -34.37
N GLN A 85 11.97 -1.18 -34.29
CA GLN A 85 10.87 -0.33 -34.76
C GLN A 85 10.36 0.59 -33.63
N PRO A 86 10.10 1.88 -33.91
CA PRO A 86 9.62 2.81 -32.89
C PRO A 86 8.23 2.41 -32.38
N VAL A 87 8.09 2.32 -31.05
CA VAL A 87 6.81 2.04 -30.38
C VAL A 87 6.00 3.33 -30.23
N PHE A 88 6.65 4.49 -30.01
CA PHE A 88 5.97 5.78 -29.96
C PHE A 88 6.11 6.51 -31.31
N THR A 89 5.13 6.33 -32.18
CA THR A 89 5.06 7.02 -33.49
C THR A 89 3.97 8.09 -33.49
N PRO A 90 4.20 9.26 -34.11
CA PRO A 90 3.26 10.39 -34.07
C PRO A 90 1.84 10.03 -34.55
N LEU A 91 1.73 9.06 -35.46
CA LEU A 91 0.47 8.44 -35.84
C LEU A 91 0.48 6.95 -35.43
N PRO A 92 -0.41 6.51 -34.54
CA PRO A 92 -0.52 5.11 -34.18
C PRO A 92 -1.27 4.35 -35.28
N HIS A 93 -0.60 3.37 -35.88
CA HIS A 93 -1.21 2.46 -36.86
C HIS A 93 -1.43 1.05 -36.30
N ASN A 94 -0.56 0.60 -35.39
CA ASN A 94 -0.58 -0.76 -34.86
C ASN A 94 -1.23 -0.82 -33.46
N LEU A 95 -1.79 -1.97 -33.10
CA LEU A 95 -2.42 -2.19 -31.79
C LEU A 95 -1.47 -1.89 -30.62
N ILE A 96 -0.20 -2.26 -30.73
CA ILE A 96 0.82 -2.02 -29.69
C ILE A 96 1.08 -0.52 -29.48
N GLN A 97 1.08 0.26 -30.56
CA GLN A 97 1.23 1.72 -30.47
C GLN A 97 0.00 2.35 -29.80
N ILE A 98 -1.21 1.89 -30.13
CA ILE A 98 -2.46 2.34 -29.47
C ILE A 98 -2.41 2.03 -27.97
N MET A 99 -1.99 0.82 -27.59
CA MET A 99 -1.82 0.44 -26.18
C MET A 99 -0.76 1.27 -25.46
N ALA A 100 0.35 1.60 -26.15
CA ALA A 100 1.38 2.47 -25.62
C ALA A 100 0.84 3.89 -25.35
N TYR A 101 0.09 4.48 -26.28
CA TYR A 101 -0.57 5.78 -26.07
C TYR A 101 -1.62 5.74 -24.95
N LEU A 102 -2.37 4.65 -24.84
CA LEU A 102 -3.32 4.46 -23.75
C LEU A 102 -2.61 4.40 -22.38
N SER A 103 -1.43 3.77 -22.32
CA SER A 103 -0.62 3.73 -21.10
C SER A 103 -0.11 5.11 -20.68
N ILE A 104 0.30 5.94 -21.65
CA ILE A 104 0.69 7.35 -21.41
C ILE A 104 -0.52 8.12 -20.88
N ALA A 105 -1.67 8.01 -21.55
CA ALA A 105 -2.89 8.70 -21.15
C ALA A 105 -3.33 8.29 -19.74
N PHE A 106 -3.24 7.00 -19.40
CA PHE A 106 -3.56 6.49 -18.07
C PHE A 106 -2.61 7.02 -16.99
N SER A 107 -1.30 6.98 -17.23
CA SER A 107 -0.30 7.52 -16.31
C SER A 107 -0.46 9.04 -16.13
N ALA A 108 -0.70 9.78 -17.22
CA ALA A 108 -0.90 11.23 -17.20
C ALA A 108 -2.20 11.62 -16.48
N ALA A 109 -3.30 10.90 -16.74
CA ALA A 109 -4.57 11.11 -16.04
C ALA A 109 -4.42 10.86 -14.53
N THR A 110 -3.70 9.81 -14.14
CA THR A 110 -3.44 9.51 -12.73
C THR A 110 -2.57 10.59 -12.09
N ALA A 111 -1.50 11.04 -12.75
CA ALA A 111 -0.65 12.12 -12.26
C ALA A 111 -1.43 13.44 -12.12
N CYS A 112 -2.31 13.75 -13.07
CA CYS A 112 -3.22 14.90 -13.02
C CYS A 112 -4.17 14.79 -11.82
N PHE A 113 -4.80 13.63 -11.62
CA PHE A 113 -5.67 13.35 -10.48
C PHE A 113 -4.94 13.52 -9.14
N CYS A 114 -3.75 12.94 -8.99
CA CYS A 114 -2.90 13.09 -7.81
C CYS A 114 -2.50 14.55 -7.57
N SER A 115 -2.19 15.30 -8.64
CA SER A 115 -1.85 16.72 -8.55
C SER A 115 -3.04 17.56 -8.09
N ILE A 116 -4.25 17.29 -8.61
CA ILE A 116 -5.48 17.95 -8.15
C ILE A 116 -5.73 17.66 -6.67
N LEU A 117 -5.51 16.42 -6.23
CA LEU A 117 -5.64 16.07 -4.81
C LEU A 117 -4.63 16.80 -3.93
N TYR A 118 -3.38 16.92 -4.38
CA TYR A 118 -2.33 17.64 -3.68
C TYR A 118 -2.64 19.14 -3.57
N LEU A 119 -3.10 19.75 -4.67
CA LEU A 119 -3.45 21.18 -4.72
C LEU A 119 -4.73 21.52 -3.95
N ASN A 120 -5.70 20.61 -3.91
CA ASN A 120 -6.94 20.79 -3.16
C ASN A 120 -6.84 20.31 -1.71
N ASP A 121 -5.68 20.51 -1.07
CA ASP A 121 -5.44 20.25 0.36
C ASP A 121 -5.96 18.89 0.83
N TRP A 122 -5.85 17.88 -0.03
CA TRP A 122 -6.22 16.49 0.25
C TRP A 122 -7.72 16.24 0.52
N GLU A 123 -8.60 17.24 0.37
CA GLU A 123 -9.99 17.14 0.87
C GLU A 123 -10.80 15.98 0.29
N ARG A 124 -10.51 15.61 -0.97
CA ARG A 124 -11.19 14.51 -1.67
C ARG A 124 -10.55 13.14 -1.42
N HIS A 125 -9.41 13.09 -0.72
CA HIS A 125 -8.69 11.86 -0.45
C HIS A 125 -9.52 10.95 0.48
N TYR A 126 -9.55 9.64 0.18
CA TYR A 126 -10.37 8.66 0.92
C TYR A 126 -10.05 8.69 2.42
N MET A 127 -8.77 8.85 2.77
CA MET A 127 -8.30 8.85 4.16
C MET A 127 -8.87 10.02 4.96
N ILE A 128 -9.00 11.19 4.31
CA ILE A 128 -9.59 12.38 4.94
C ILE A 128 -11.10 12.21 5.07
N ARG A 129 -11.76 11.61 4.07
CA ARG A 129 -13.18 11.26 4.19
C ARG A 129 -13.43 10.34 5.39
N ARG A 130 -12.59 9.32 5.59
CA ARG A 130 -12.69 8.42 6.76
C ARG A 130 -12.42 9.15 8.07
N LEU A 131 -11.37 9.97 8.14
CA LEU A 131 -11.07 10.79 9.33
C LEU A 131 -12.23 11.75 9.67
N ARG A 132 -12.88 12.35 8.66
CA ARG A 132 -14.05 13.22 8.87
C ARG A 132 -15.26 12.47 9.44
N LEU A 133 -15.47 11.20 9.08
CA LEU A 133 -16.54 10.38 9.64
C LEU A 133 -16.31 10.02 11.11
N LEU A 134 -15.04 9.94 11.52
CA LEU A 134 -14.63 9.69 12.90
C LEU A 134 -14.58 10.97 13.74
N ASN A 135 -14.50 12.13 13.10
CA ASN A 135 -14.45 13.41 13.77
C ASN A 135 -15.85 13.81 14.24
N ASN A 136 -15.98 14.24 15.49
CA ASN A 136 -17.26 14.83 15.90
C ASN A 136 -17.41 16.20 15.23
N PRO A 137 -18.65 16.63 14.91
CA PRO A 137 -18.90 17.95 14.35
C PRO A 137 -18.41 19.12 15.23
N GLN A 138 -18.19 18.87 16.52
CA GLN A 138 -17.71 19.87 17.48
C GLN A 138 -16.17 19.95 17.59
N ASP A 139 -15.46 18.92 17.13
CA ASP A 139 -13.99 18.77 17.25
C ASP A 139 -13.23 19.47 16.09
N GLY A 140 -13.85 20.47 15.45
CA GLY A 140 -13.18 21.31 14.44
C GLY A 140 -12.82 20.60 13.12
N PRO A 141 -11.85 21.13 12.34
CA PRO A 141 -11.40 20.52 11.08
C PRO A 141 -10.62 19.21 11.30
N TRP A 142 -10.63 18.32 10.31
CA TRP A 142 -9.91 17.03 10.33
C TRP A 142 -8.41 17.13 10.68
N ARG A 143 -7.80 18.31 10.48
CA ARG A 143 -6.39 18.57 10.80
C ARG A 143 -6.13 18.50 12.31
N GLU A 144 -7.08 18.90 13.14
CA GLU A 144 -6.94 18.82 14.61
C GLU A 144 -6.89 17.36 15.07
N LEU A 145 -7.80 16.54 14.55
CA LEU A 145 -7.78 15.09 14.75
C LEU A 145 -6.47 14.46 14.26
N ALA A 146 -5.95 14.90 13.11
CA ALA A 146 -4.67 14.43 12.59
C ALA A 146 -3.48 14.79 13.51
N ILE A 147 -3.50 15.98 14.13
CA ILE A 147 -2.48 16.40 15.09
C ILE A 147 -2.53 15.52 16.35
N GLN A 148 -3.73 15.22 16.86
CA GLN A 148 -3.90 14.33 18.01
C GLN A 148 -3.31 12.93 17.71
N ILE A 149 -3.65 12.34 16.57
CA ILE A 149 -3.11 11.06 16.13
C ILE A 149 -1.58 11.12 16.01
N ASN A 150 -1.02 12.19 15.42
CA ASN A 150 0.43 12.35 15.29
C ASN A 150 1.15 12.41 16.65
N ILE A 151 0.56 13.09 17.64
CA ILE A 151 1.11 13.16 19.00
C ILE A 151 1.10 11.77 19.65
N GLU A 152 0.03 11.00 19.45
CA GLU A 152 -0.14 9.69 20.05
C GLU A 152 0.80 8.64 19.44
N VAL A 153 0.94 8.64 18.11
CA VAL A 153 1.88 7.74 17.39
C VAL A 153 3.34 8.03 17.75
N ARG A 154 3.66 9.26 18.16
CA ARG A 154 5.02 9.65 18.60
C ARG A 154 5.39 9.08 19.97
N ARG A 155 4.44 8.55 20.74
CA ARG A 155 4.71 8.02 22.09
C ARG A 155 5.65 6.80 22.01
N PRO A 156 6.62 6.68 22.93
CA PRO A 156 7.67 5.66 22.84
C PRO A 156 7.18 4.22 23.13
N MET A 157 6.08 4.05 23.87
CA MET A 157 5.51 2.73 24.18
C MET A 157 4.39 2.34 23.20
N LEU A 158 4.71 2.38 21.91
CA LEU A 158 3.78 2.00 20.86
C LEU A 158 3.79 0.49 20.65
N PHE A 159 2.62 -0.15 20.63
CA PHE A 159 2.52 -1.54 20.22
C PHE A 159 2.30 -1.62 18.71
N SER A 160 3.25 -2.21 17.98
CA SER A 160 3.12 -2.41 16.53
C SER A 160 3.31 -3.88 16.16
N MET A 161 2.38 -4.41 15.38
CA MET A 161 2.41 -5.77 14.85
C MET A 161 2.43 -5.73 13.32
N ILE A 162 3.10 -6.72 12.73
CA ILE A 162 3.05 -6.99 11.29
C ILE A 162 2.11 -8.17 11.10
N ASN A 163 1.01 -7.95 10.39
CA ASN A 163 0.01 -8.96 10.09
C ASN A 163 0.43 -9.77 8.86
N LYS A 164 -0.16 -10.96 8.68
CA LYS A 164 0.10 -11.84 7.53
C LYS A 164 -0.10 -11.18 6.16
N ASP A 165 -1.01 -10.21 6.05
CA ASP A 165 -1.33 -9.53 4.80
C ASP A 165 -0.32 -8.42 4.42
N CYS A 166 0.92 -8.48 4.94
CA CYS A 166 1.91 -7.40 4.82
C CYS A 166 1.37 -6.04 5.31
N SER A 167 0.41 -6.06 6.22
CA SER A 167 -0.19 -4.87 6.82
C SER A 167 0.38 -4.66 8.22
N ARG A 168 0.61 -3.40 8.59
CA ARG A 168 1.14 -3.05 9.91
C ARG A 168 0.00 -2.50 10.74
N THR A 169 -0.28 -3.13 11.88
CA THR A 169 -1.21 -2.60 12.87
C THR A 169 -0.45 -1.89 13.96
N ILE A 170 -0.84 -0.67 14.26
CA ILE A 170 -0.35 0.13 15.36
C ILE A 170 -1.50 0.33 16.34
N ILE A 171 -1.30 -0.03 17.60
CA ILE A 171 -2.27 0.19 18.67
C ILE A 171 -1.69 1.28 19.58
N THR A 172 -2.46 2.34 19.73
CA THR A 172 -2.20 3.46 20.65
C THR A 172 -3.21 3.41 21.81
N ASP A 173 -3.25 4.44 22.65
CA ASP A 173 -4.13 4.49 23.83
C ASP A 173 -5.61 4.68 23.44
N GLU A 174 -5.87 5.40 22.34
CA GLU A 174 -7.21 5.72 21.85
C GLU A 174 -7.50 5.16 20.44
N TRP A 175 -6.47 4.77 19.67
CA TRP A 175 -6.61 4.38 18.27
C TRP A 175 -6.05 3.00 17.96
N ILE A 176 -6.74 2.33 17.05
CA ILE A 176 -6.26 1.17 16.33
C ILE A 176 -6.07 1.60 14.88
N LEU A 177 -4.81 1.58 14.43
CA LEU A 177 -4.39 2.04 13.12
C LEU A 177 -3.94 0.83 12.30
N LYS A 178 -4.68 0.46 11.25
CA LYS A 178 -4.23 -0.56 10.30
C LYS A 178 -3.70 0.10 9.04
N ILE A 179 -2.41 -0.11 8.79
CA ILE A 179 -1.67 0.45 7.68
C ILE A 179 -1.47 -0.64 6.64
N THR A 180 -2.00 -0.41 5.44
CA THR A 180 -1.75 -1.23 4.25
C THR A 180 -1.00 -0.41 3.20
N ASN A 181 -0.61 -1.01 2.08
CA ASN A 181 0.11 -0.33 1.00
C ASN A 181 -0.68 0.83 0.37
N TYR A 182 -2.01 0.69 0.29
CA TYR A 182 -2.88 1.68 -0.37
C TYR A 182 -3.83 2.39 0.58
N ASN A 183 -4.06 1.86 1.78
CA ASN A 183 -5.07 2.36 2.70
C ASN A 183 -4.54 2.44 4.14
N VAL A 184 -5.00 3.44 4.88
CA VAL A 184 -4.83 3.52 6.32
C VAL A 184 -6.22 3.59 6.93
N ASN A 185 -6.52 2.60 7.77
CA ASN A 185 -7.78 2.50 8.49
C ASN A 185 -7.57 2.98 9.92
N PHE A 186 -8.50 3.82 10.36
CA PHE A 186 -8.53 4.39 11.70
C PHE A 186 -9.75 3.83 12.41
N ALA A 187 -9.57 3.35 13.63
CA ALA A 187 -10.65 2.95 14.52
C ALA A 187 -10.37 3.53 15.92
N ARG A 188 -11.36 4.18 16.52
CA ARG A 188 -11.29 4.58 17.94
C ARG A 188 -11.52 3.34 18.81
N ILE A 189 -10.69 3.14 19.82
CA ILE A 189 -10.80 2.00 20.74
C ILE A 189 -12.16 2.02 21.45
N SER A 190 -12.63 3.19 21.87
CA SER A 190 -13.94 3.38 22.54
C SER A 190 -15.13 2.93 21.70
N ASP A 191 -15.03 3.02 20.37
CA ASP A 191 -16.05 2.61 19.42
C ASP A 191 -15.72 1.27 18.72
N SER A 192 -14.64 0.60 19.16
CA SER A 192 -14.22 -0.67 18.59
C SER A 192 -14.78 -1.86 19.38
N GLN A 193 -15.19 -2.89 18.65
CA GLN A 193 -15.49 -4.21 19.18
C GLN A 193 -14.55 -5.22 18.51
N LEU A 194 -13.79 -5.95 19.33
CA LEU A 194 -12.92 -7.02 18.86
C LEU A 194 -13.70 -8.32 18.81
N VAL A 195 -13.75 -8.94 17.63
CA VAL A 195 -14.40 -10.23 17.40
C VAL A 195 -13.35 -11.22 16.94
N ILE A 196 -13.21 -12.34 17.65
CA ILE A 196 -12.32 -13.43 17.24
C ILE A 196 -12.95 -14.13 16.03
N VAL A 197 -12.27 -14.11 14.88
CA VAL A 197 -12.78 -14.74 13.65
C VAL A 197 -12.24 -16.17 13.53
N ARG A 198 -10.97 -16.39 13.87
CA ARG A 198 -10.36 -17.72 13.85
C ARG A 198 -9.34 -17.86 14.97
N SER A 199 -9.33 -19.02 15.62
CA SER A 199 -8.21 -19.52 16.40
C SER A 199 -7.66 -20.75 15.69
N SER A 200 -6.47 -20.63 15.11
CA SER A 200 -5.78 -21.78 14.49
C SER A 200 -4.61 -22.18 15.37
N PRO A 201 -4.49 -23.44 15.82
CA PRO A 201 -3.29 -23.89 16.51
C PRO A 201 -2.11 -23.86 15.53
N LEU A 202 -1.05 -23.13 15.88
CA LEU A 202 0.26 -23.29 15.26
C LEU A 202 0.88 -24.56 15.84
N HIS A 203 1.01 -25.61 15.04
CA HIS A 203 1.91 -26.70 15.38
C HIS A 203 3.35 -26.26 15.12
N GLN A 204 3.99 -25.65 16.12
CA GLN A 204 5.45 -25.57 16.15
C GLN A 204 5.98 -26.90 16.68
N SER A 205 6.49 -27.75 15.79
CA SER A 205 7.35 -28.85 16.19
C SER A 205 8.74 -28.28 16.51
N VAL A 206 8.98 -27.94 17.78
CA VAL A 206 10.33 -27.62 18.27
C VAL A 206 11.12 -28.94 18.30
N PRO A 207 12.23 -29.10 17.57
CA PRO A 207 13.05 -30.30 17.69
C PRO A 207 13.72 -30.30 19.07
N SER A 208 13.21 -31.13 19.97
CA SER A 208 13.75 -31.34 21.31
C SER A 208 14.84 -32.41 21.21
N HIS A 209 16.04 -32.12 21.73
CA HIS A 209 17.18 -33.04 21.67
C HIS A 209 17.07 -34.23 22.65
N ASP A 210 16.03 -34.26 23.48
CA ASP A 210 15.62 -35.37 24.34
C ASP A 210 14.13 -35.64 24.07
N GLY A 211 13.77 -36.90 23.81
CA GLY A 211 12.49 -37.36 23.21
C GLY A 211 11.18 -37.11 23.98
N LEU A 212 11.03 -35.99 24.68
CA LEU A 212 9.75 -35.48 25.17
C LEU A 212 9.32 -34.28 24.31
N VAL A 213 8.38 -34.51 23.39
CA VAL A 213 7.73 -33.44 22.61
C VAL A 213 6.88 -32.61 23.56
N SER A 214 7.39 -31.45 23.98
CA SER A 214 6.57 -30.41 24.62
C SER A 214 5.82 -29.66 23.53
N THR A 215 4.54 -29.97 23.34
CA THR A 215 3.66 -29.23 22.44
C THR A 215 3.20 -27.94 23.12
N SER A 216 3.97 -26.86 23.00
CA SER A 216 3.43 -25.52 23.23
C SER A 216 2.55 -25.15 22.04
N ALA A 217 1.22 -25.21 22.21
CA ALA A 217 0.28 -24.78 21.19
C ALA A 217 0.21 -23.25 21.19
N GLU A 218 1.07 -22.59 20.40
CA GLU A 218 0.85 -21.20 20.07
C GLU A 218 -0.44 -21.10 19.23
N HIS A 219 -1.42 -20.31 19.65
CA HIS A 219 -2.64 -20.13 18.87
C HIS A 219 -2.54 -18.83 18.08
N LEU A 220 -2.62 -18.93 16.75
CA LEU A 220 -2.80 -17.77 15.90
C LEU A 220 -4.26 -17.35 16.00
N ILE A 221 -4.49 -16.17 16.57
CA ILE A 221 -5.83 -15.58 16.72
C ILE A 221 -5.97 -14.49 15.66
N ASP A 222 -6.88 -14.71 14.70
CA ASP A 222 -7.30 -13.70 13.71
C ASP A 222 -8.42 -12.87 14.33
N LEU A 223 -8.14 -11.58 14.55
CA LEU A 223 -9.05 -10.65 15.18
C LEU A 223 -9.69 -9.75 14.13
N ARG A 224 -11.01 -9.55 14.22
CA ARG A 224 -11.71 -8.55 13.43
C ARG A 224 -12.10 -7.38 14.33
N VAL A 225 -11.78 -6.17 13.89
CA VAL A 225 -12.25 -4.94 14.49
C VAL A 225 -13.54 -4.53 13.82
N CYS A 226 -14.60 -4.41 14.60
CA CYS A 226 -15.90 -3.89 14.17
C CYS A 226 -16.18 -2.54 14.83
N SER A 227 -16.82 -1.61 14.11
CA SER A 227 -17.34 -0.38 14.71
C SER A 227 -18.67 -0.66 15.40
N ARG A 228 -18.87 -0.15 16.62
CA ARG A 228 -20.16 -0.26 17.34
C ARG A 228 -21.19 0.72 16.79
N SER A 229 -20.75 1.90 16.37
CA SER A 229 -21.58 2.98 15.81
C SER A 229 -21.75 2.91 14.28
N GLY A 230 -20.90 2.14 13.58
CA GLY A 230 -20.84 2.10 12.11
C GLY A 230 -19.96 3.19 11.48
N CYS A 231 -19.18 3.93 12.28
CA CYS A 231 -18.33 5.03 11.82
C CYS A 231 -17.11 4.59 10.97
N PHE A 232 -16.74 3.31 10.99
CA PHE A 232 -15.65 2.78 10.16
C PHE A 232 -15.91 1.35 9.67
N GLU A 233 -15.34 1.02 8.51
CA GLU A 233 -15.43 -0.32 7.93
C GLU A 233 -14.63 -1.34 8.73
N THR A 234 -15.19 -2.54 8.88
CA THR A 234 -14.56 -3.63 9.62
C THR A 234 -13.25 -4.08 8.96
N PHE A 235 -12.21 -4.32 9.76
CA PHE A 235 -10.94 -4.84 9.23
C PHE A 235 -10.30 -5.89 10.14
N HIS A 236 -9.49 -6.77 9.54
CA HIS A 236 -8.79 -7.87 10.20
C HIS A 236 -7.42 -7.44 10.75
N ILE A 237 -6.98 -8.01 11.87
CA ILE A 237 -5.66 -7.84 12.49
C ILE A 237 -5.10 -9.23 12.78
#